data_AF-A0A212LTA6-F1
#
_entry.id   AF-A0A212LTA6-F1
#
_cell.length_a   1.000
_cell.length_b   1.000
_cell.length_c   1.000
_cell.angle_alpha   90.00
_cell.angle_beta   90.00
_cell.angle_gamma   90.00
#
_symmetry.space_group_name_H-M   'P 1'
#
loop_
_entity.id
_entity.type
_entity.pdbx_description
1 polymer ?
#
loop_
_entity_poly.entity_id
_entity_poly.type
_entity_poly.pdbx_seq_one_letter_code
_entity_poly.pdbx_strand_id
1 'polypeptide(L)'
;MEKVVVRSQISKKNFMVMTAAVTAFAAVVVFSLYKWFALGIFQPVELMAEALVLFVLIERMSAKYTYEMDKKVLRLIKHGLLGHITHEIPYRDIFGLYRYKPQLIGVIKFRRTYRFNSALDSRNVWTLAYTAPGYKGKMENRRFYIKPGQQLLAALRSKLPEKVVAEEKIIKEVLLTEEKNETLIKG
;
A
#
# COMPACT_ATOMS: atom_id res chain seq x y z
N MET A 1 -3.16 16.29 21.08
CA MET A 1 -3.84 15.27 20.26
C MET A 1 -3.42 13.90 20.77
N GLU A 2 -4.42 13.08 21.04
CA GLU A 2 -4.29 11.69 21.49
C GLU A 2 -3.70 10.82 20.38
N LYS A 3 -2.91 9.79 20.74
CA LYS A 3 -2.29 8.87 19.79
C LYS A 3 -3.39 8.02 19.15
N VAL A 4 -3.72 8.27 17.88
CA VAL A 4 -4.71 7.47 17.15
C VAL A 4 -4.01 6.28 16.50
N VAL A 5 -4.42 5.06 16.87
CA VAL A 5 -3.88 3.83 16.30
C VAL A 5 -5.02 3.05 15.64
N VAL A 6 -4.90 2.82 14.33
CA VAL A 6 -5.84 2.02 13.55
C VAL A 6 -5.14 0.83 12.95
N ARG A 7 -5.69 -0.37 13.16
CA ARG A 7 -5.17 -1.63 12.61
C ARG A 7 -6.00 -2.09 11.42
N SER A 8 -5.40 -2.89 10.54
CA SER A 8 -6.08 -3.60 9.46
C SER A 8 -7.13 -4.55 10.03
N GLN A 9 -8.29 -4.61 9.39
CA GLN A 9 -9.39 -5.48 9.79
C GLN A 9 -9.47 -6.68 8.84
N ILE A 10 -9.99 -7.81 9.33
CA ILE A 10 -10.21 -9.02 8.51
C ILE A 10 -11.70 -9.10 8.19
N SER A 11 -12.05 -9.02 6.92
CA SER A 11 -13.38 -9.29 6.41
C SER A 11 -13.56 -10.78 6.19
N LYS A 12 -14.66 -11.34 6.72
CA LYS A 12 -15.04 -12.75 6.53
C LYS A 12 -15.07 -13.14 5.05
N LYS A 13 -15.65 -12.29 4.20
CA LYS A 13 -15.73 -12.53 2.75
C LYS A 13 -14.36 -12.64 2.10
N ASN A 14 -13.47 -11.67 2.37
CA ASN A 14 -12.14 -11.66 1.77
C ASN A 14 -11.27 -12.80 2.31
N PHE A 15 -11.45 -13.14 3.59
CA PHE A 15 -10.81 -14.30 4.19
C PHE A 15 -11.23 -15.60 3.49
N MET A 16 -12.53 -15.86 3.34
CA MET A 16 -13.01 -17.06 2.62
C MET A 16 -12.46 -17.15 1.20
N VAL A 17 -12.48 -16.05 0.45
CA VAL A 17 -11.96 -16.03 -0.93
C VAL A 17 -10.46 -16.33 -0.96
N MET A 18 -9.68 -15.70 -0.07
CA MET A 18 -8.24 -15.95 -0.01
C MET A 18 -7.92 -17.37 0.47
N THR A 19 -8.69 -17.92 1.42
CA THR A 19 -8.55 -19.30 1.86
C THR A 19 -8.83 -20.28 0.74
N ALA A 20 -9.92 -20.09 -0.01
CA ALA A 20 -10.24 -20.93 -1.18
C ALA A 20 -9.12 -20.88 -2.22
N ALA A 21 -8.54 -19.70 -2.50
CA ALA A 21 -7.41 -19.58 -3.41
C ALA A 21 -6.17 -20.32 -2.90
N VAL A 22 -5.83 -20.18 -1.61
CA VAL A 22 -4.70 -20.90 -0.99
C VAL A 22 -4.92 -22.41 -1.05
N THR A 23 -6.12 -22.91 -0.75
CA THR A 23 -6.45 -24.34 -0.83
C THR A 23 -6.33 -24.87 -2.26
N ALA A 24 -6.81 -24.12 -3.25
CA ALA A 24 -6.70 -24.51 -4.66
C ALA A 24 -5.23 -24.61 -5.10
N PHE A 25 -4.39 -23.61 -4.78
CA PHE A 25 -2.97 -23.64 -5.11
C PHE A 25 -2.20 -24.71 -4.33
N ALA A 26 -2.60 -25.00 -3.08
CA ALA A 26 -2.02 -26.10 -2.32
C ALA A 26 -2.33 -27.46 -2.98
N ALA A 27 -3.54 -27.66 -3.51
CA ALA A 27 -3.89 -28.88 -4.25
C ALA A 27 -3.03 -29.04 -5.52
N VAL A 28 -2.75 -27.94 -6.23
CA VAL A 28 -1.86 -27.94 -7.40
C VAL A 28 -0.44 -28.38 -7.00
N VAL A 29 0.13 -27.81 -5.93
CA VAL A 29 1.45 -28.20 -5.42
C VAL A 29 1.48 -29.67 -5.03
N VAL A 30 0.44 -30.17 -4.34
CA VAL A 30 0.34 -31.60 -3.96
C VAL A 30 0.27 -32.49 -5.19
N PHE A 31 -0.46 -32.09 -6.24
CA PHE A 31 -0.51 -32.83 -7.50
C PHE A 31 0.85 -32.84 -8.20
N SER A 32 1.58 -31.73 -8.20
CA SER A 32 2.94 -31.67 -8.74
C SER A 32 3.93 -32.55 -7.97
N LEU A 33 3.81 -32.64 -6.64
CA LEU A 33 4.56 -33.60 -5.83
C LEU A 33 4.16 -35.05 -6.15
N TYR A 34 2.88 -35.32 -6.37
CA TYR A 34 2.41 -36.65 -6.79
C TYR A 34 3.00 -37.06 -8.15
N LYS A 35 2.97 -36.16 -9.16
CA LYS A 35 3.62 -36.39 -10.46
C LYS A 35 5.09 -36.79 -10.30
N TRP A 36 5.80 -36.12 -9.40
CA TRP A 36 7.20 -36.38 -9.14
C TRP A 36 7.44 -37.74 -8.49
N PHE A 37 6.78 -38.02 -7.36
CA PHE A 37 7.08 -39.20 -6.55
C PHE A 37 6.41 -40.48 -7.05
N ALA A 38 5.21 -40.38 -7.62
CA ALA A 38 4.43 -41.55 -8.05
C ALA A 38 4.54 -41.84 -9.54
N LEU A 39 4.60 -40.80 -10.38
CA LEU A 39 4.63 -40.95 -11.84
C LEU A 39 6.03 -40.81 -12.45
N GLY A 40 7.03 -40.41 -11.64
CA GLY A 40 8.41 -40.20 -12.11
C GLY A 40 8.57 -39.00 -13.05
N ILE A 41 7.59 -38.09 -13.11
CA ILE A 41 7.61 -36.91 -13.98
C ILE A 41 8.30 -35.76 -13.22
N PHE A 42 9.51 -35.42 -13.64
CA PHE A 42 10.36 -34.46 -12.95
C PHE A 42 10.24 -33.05 -13.53
N GLN A 43 9.51 -32.16 -12.85
CA GLN A 43 9.25 -30.78 -13.29
C GLN A 43 9.59 -29.76 -12.18
N PRO A 44 10.87 -29.50 -11.90
CA PRO A 44 11.31 -28.66 -10.77
C PRO A 44 10.96 -27.20 -10.91
N VAL A 45 10.96 -26.65 -12.13
CA VAL A 45 10.61 -25.25 -12.38
C VAL A 45 9.14 -25.00 -12.10
N GLU A 46 8.27 -25.94 -12.49
CA GLU A 46 6.82 -25.88 -12.24
C GLU A 46 6.53 -25.92 -10.73
N LEU A 47 7.07 -26.92 -10.03
CA LEU A 47 6.91 -27.06 -8.59
C LEU A 47 7.42 -25.82 -7.82
N MET A 48 8.57 -25.28 -8.23
CA MET A 48 9.12 -24.05 -7.63
C MET A 48 8.20 -22.86 -7.85
N ALA A 49 7.67 -22.67 -9.07
CA ALA A 49 6.77 -21.57 -9.39
C ALA A 49 5.46 -21.66 -8.58
N GLU A 50 4.87 -22.85 -8.48
CA GLU A 50 3.66 -23.10 -7.70
C GLU A 50 3.87 -22.85 -6.21
N ALA A 51 4.97 -23.37 -5.66
CA ALA A 51 5.35 -23.15 -4.27
C ALA A 51 5.57 -21.65 -3.97
N LEU A 52 6.18 -20.91 -4.89
CA LEU A 52 6.38 -19.46 -4.76
C LEU A 52 5.05 -18.71 -4.76
N VAL A 53 4.12 -19.06 -5.65
CA VAL A 53 2.78 -18.45 -5.69
C VAL A 53 2.02 -18.74 -4.38
N LEU A 54 2.04 -19.99 -3.91
CA LEU A 54 1.43 -20.37 -2.64
C LEU A 54 2.03 -19.58 -1.47
N PHE A 55 3.36 -19.48 -1.42
CA PHE A 55 4.06 -18.69 -0.41
C PHE A 55 3.65 -17.21 -0.43
N VAL A 56 3.57 -16.59 -1.61
CA VAL A 56 3.14 -15.19 -1.77
C VAL A 56 1.69 -14.99 -1.29
N LEU A 57 0.80 -15.95 -1.54
CA LEU A 57 -0.59 -15.89 -1.07
C LEU A 57 -0.67 -15.96 0.46
N ILE A 58 0.10 -16.86 1.08
CA ILE A 58 0.15 -17.02 2.54
C ILE A 58 0.74 -15.77 3.21
N GLU A 59 1.83 -15.22 2.67
CA GLU A 59 2.43 -13.97 3.15
C GLU A 59 1.43 -12.80 3.04
N ARG A 60 0.71 -12.72 1.92
CA ARG A 60 -0.30 -11.67 1.70
C ARG A 60 -1.50 -11.79 2.65
N MET A 61 -1.88 -13.02 3.02
CA MET A 61 -2.95 -13.28 3.99
C MET A 61 -2.51 -12.97 5.42
N SER A 62 -1.25 -13.25 5.75
CA SER A 62 -0.69 -13.07 7.10
C SER A 62 -0.33 -11.62 7.42
N ALA A 63 -0.17 -10.78 6.40
CA ALA A 63 0.24 -9.39 6.55
C ALA A 63 -0.79 -8.55 7.34
N LYS A 64 -0.32 -7.98 8.46
CA LYS A 64 -1.08 -7.04 9.31
C LYS A 64 -0.51 -5.63 9.18
N TYR A 65 -1.39 -4.64 9.14
CA TYR A 65 -1.01 -3.24 8.95
C TYR A 65 -1.50 -2.40 10.11
N THR A 66 -0.65 -1.53 10.61
CA THR A 66 -0.96 -0.58 11.68
C THR A 66 -0.64 0.82 11.20
N TYR A 67 -1.57 1.75 11.43
CA TYR A 67 -1.43 3.15 11.14
C TYR A 67 -1.47 3.92 12.45
N GLU A 68 -0.40 4.61 12.79
CA GLU A 68 -0.30 5.40 14.02
C GLU A 68 -0.13 6.87 13.69
N MET A 69 -1.01 7.72 14.23
CA MET A 69 -0.84 9.16 14.20
C MET A 69 -0.15 9.63 15.47
N ASP A 70 1.04 10.20 15.31
CA ASP A 70 1.76 10.89 16.37
C ASP A 70 1.61 12.42 16.22
N LYS A 71 2.28 13.19 17.08
CA LYS A 71 2.32 14.66 17.06
C LYS A 71 2.96 15.20 15.77
N LYS A 72 4.06 14.60 15.29
CA LYS A 72 4.84 15.13 14.15
C LYS A 72 4.82 14.25 12.89
N VAL A 73 4.55 12.96 13.04
CA VAL A 73 4.61 11.98 11.94
C VAL A 73 3.38 11.08 11.91
N LEU A 74 3.05 10.60 10.71
CA LEU A 74 2.20 9.45 10.47
C LEU A 74 3.10 8.23 10.29
N ARG A 75 2.94 7.23 11.16
CA ARG A 75 3.71 5.99 11.12
C ARG A 75 2.86 4.87 10.50
N LEU A 76 3.40 4.24 9.46
CA LEU A 76 2.79 3.10 8.78
C LEU A 76 3.65 1.87 9.05
N ILE A 77 3.08 0.85 9.70
CA ILE A 77 3.80 -0.36 10.09
C ILE A 77 3.17 -1.56 9.38
N LYS A 78 3.96 -2.32 8.64
CA LYS A 78 3.58 -3.60 8.04
C LYS A 78 4.25 -4.71 8.84
N HIS A 79 3.47 -5.66 9.33
CA HIS A 79 3.95 -6.90 9.92
C HIS A 79 3.68 -8.01 8.92
N GLY A 80 4.73 -8.66 8.41
CA GLY A 80 4.66 -9.85 7.56
C GLY A 80 5.18 -11.08 8.31
N LEU A 81 5.34 -12.21 7.60
CA LEU A 81 5.89 -13.43 8.21
C LEU A 81 7.39 -13.30 8.52
N LEU A 82 8.13 -12.58 7.67
CA LEU A 82 9.59 -12.43 7.75
C LEU A 82 10.04 -11.20 8.57
N GLY A 83 9.12 -10.53 9.26
CA GLY A 83 9.43 -9.36 10.09
C GLY A 83 8.48 -8.19 9.90
N HIS A 84 8.92 -6.99 10.27
CA HIS A 84 8.12 -5.78 10.16
C HIS A 84 8.88 -4.65 9.47
N ILE A 85 8.13 -3.79 8.77
CA ILE A 85 8.64 -2.61 8.07
C ILE A 85 7.87 -1.40 8.58
N THR A 86 8.60 -0.39 9.02
CA THR A 86 8.05 0.87 9.53
C THR A 86 8.43 2.02 8.61
N HIS A 87 7.44 2.83 8.21
CA HIS A 87 7.64 4.10 7.54
C HIS A 87 7.09 5.23 8.38
N GLU A 88 7.90 6.28 8.55
CA GLU A 88 7.48 7.52 9.19
C GLU A 88 7.40 8.62 8.15
N ILE A 89 6.25 9.29 8.11
CA ILE A 89 5.97 10.35 7.14
C ILE A 89 5.66 11.62 7.93
N PRO A 90 6.51 12.65 7.86
CA PRO A 90 6.22 13.93 8.47
C PRO A 90 4.96 14.57 7.84
N TYR A 91 4.08 15.14 8.66
CA TYR A 91 2.84 15.73 8.15
C TYR A 91 3.06 16.91 7.18
N ARG A 92 4.19 17.60 7.31
CA ARG A 92 4.59 18.68 6.41
C ARG A 92 4.81 18.19 4.97
N ASP A 93 5.29 16.97 4.81
CA ASP A 93 5.69 16.39 3.52
C ASP A 93 4.51 15.74 2.78
N ILE A 94 3.41 15.49 3.49
CA ILE A 94 2.15 15.03 2.89
C ILE A 94 1.56 16.20 2.11
N PHE A 95 1.22 15.99 0.84
CA PHE A 95 0.55 16.99 0.01
C PHE A 95 -0.82 16.53 -0.50
N GLY A 96 -1.18 15.26 -0.29
CA GLY A 96 -2.51 14.78 -0.69
C GLY A 96 -2.95 13.53 0.03
N LEU A 97 -4.24 13.49 0.38
CA LEU A 97 -4.93 12.28 0.83
C LEU A 97 -6.29 12.18 0.14
N TYR A 98 -6.44 11.22 -0.77
CA TYR A 98 -7.64 11.07 -1.60
C TYR A 98 -8.01 9.59 -1.78
N ARG A 99 -9.26 9.32 -2.15
CA ARG A 99 -9.72 7.94 -2.41
C ARG A 99 -9.04 7.42 -3.67
N TYR A 100 -8.58 6.17 -3.65
CA TYR A 100 -7.92 5.58 -4.82
C TYR A 100 -8.90 5.51 -6.00
N LYS A 101 -8.52 6.14 -7.11
CA LYS A 101 -9.16 6.01 -8.42
C LYS A 101 -8.09 5.79 -9.50
N PRO A 102 -8.23 4.78 -10.38
CA PRO A 102 -7.25 4.51 -11.44
C PRO A 102 -7.00 5.69 -12.38
N GLN A 103 -7.99 6.55 -12.61
CA GLN A 103 -7.91 7.68 -13.55
C GLN A 103 -6.94 8.79 -13.11
N LEU A 104 -6.64 8.90 -11.82
CA LEU A 104 -5.76 9.96 -11.27
C LEU A 104 -4.27 9.60 -11.33
N ILE A 105 -3.93 8.41 -11.82
CA ILE A 105 -2.55 7.89 -11.82
C ILE A 105 -1.66 8.66 -12.80
N GLY A 106 -2.22 9.25 -13.86
CA GLY A 106 -1.48 9.91 -14.93
C GLY A 106 -1.04 11.35 -14.64
N VAL A 107 -1.64 12.02 -13.65
CA VAL A 107 -1.43 13.46 -13.44
C VAL A 107 -0.19 13.75 -12.60
N ILE A 108 0.13 12.89 -11.63
CA ILE A 108 1.28 13.08 -10.73
C ILE A 108 2.27 11.93 -10.93
N LYS A 109 3.50 12.26 -11.34
CA LYS A 109 4.58 11.28 -11.51
C LYS A 109 5.10 10.79 -10.17
N PHE A 110 4.52 9.70 -9.66
CA PHE A 110 4.99 9.02 -8.46
C PHE A 110 6.17 8.10 -8.79
N ARG A 111 7.36 8.39 -8.23
CA ARG A 111 8.54 7.54 -8.44
C ARG A 111 8.46 6.23 -7.67
N ARG A 112 7.80 6.21 -6.50
CA ARG A 112 7.62 5.00 -5.68
C ARG A 112 6.19 4.83 -5.22
N THR A 113 5.72 3.58 -5.25
CA THR A 113 4.40 3.18 -4.77
C THR A 113 4.54 2.07 -3.75
N TYR A 114 4.02 2.30 -2.55
CA TYR A 114 4.03 1.35 -1.45
C TYR A 114 2.61 0.85 -1.16
N ARG A 115 2.44 -0.46 -1.07
CA ARG A 115 1.14 -1.11 -0.80
C ARG A 115 1.04 -1.43 0.70
N PHE A 116 0.39 -0.54 1.44
CA PHE A 116 0.12 -0.66 2.87
C PHE A 116 -1.37 -0.95 3.13
N ASN A 117 -1.96 -1.78 2.29
CA ASN A 117 -3.37 -2.15 2.33
C ASN A 117 -3.50 -3.67 2.38
N SER A 118 -4.11 -4.19 3.45
CA SER A 118 -4.37 -5.63 3.57
C SER A 118 -5.34 -6.12 2.51
N ALA A 119 -5.10 -7.32 1.97
CA ALA A 119 -6.03 -8.01 1.09
C ALA A 119 -7.31 -8.44 1.83
N LEU A 120 -7.20 -8.72 3.13
CA LEU A 120 -8.31 -9.19 3.95
C LEU A 120 -9.25 -8.07 4.39
N ASP A 121 -8.81 -6.82 4.32
CA ASP A 121 -9.60 -5.68 4.74
C ASP A 121 -10.58 -5.25 3.66
N SER A 122 -11.85 -5.04 3.99
CA SER A 122 -12.88 -4.63 3.01
C SER A 122 -12.99 -3.10 2.86
N ARG A 123 -12.32 -2.32 3.70
CA ARG A 123 -12.40 -0.86 3.66
C ARG A 123 -11.82 -0.29 2.37
N ASN A 124 -12.30 0.89 2.00
CA ASN A 124 -11.84 1.61 0.81
C ASN A 124 -10.35 1.92 0.89
N VAL A 125 -9.67 1.76 -0.25
CA VAL A 125 -8.26 2.15 -0.41
C VAL A 125 -8.18 3.66 -0.63
N TRP A 126 -7.27 4.29 0.10
CA TRP A 126 -6.91 5.69 -0.02
C TRP A 126 -5.45 5.80 -0.45
N THR A 127 -5.17 6.85 -1.22
CA THR A 127 -3.83 7.21 -1.65
C THR A 127 -3.35 8.35 -0.76
N LEU A 128 -2.25 8.09 -0.05
CA LEU A 128 -1.49 9.09 0.70
C LEU A 128 -0.29 9.48 -0.15
N ALA A 129 -0.28 10.72 -0.62
CA ALA A 129 0.75 11.30 -1.47
C ALA A 129 1.66 12.23 -0.64
N TYR A 130 2.97 12.03 -0.75
CA TYR A 130 3.96 12.77 -0.01
C TYR A 130 5.25 12.92 -0.82
N THR A 131 6.04 13.93 -0.50
CA THR A 131 7.35 14.14 -1.11
C THR A 131 8.44 13.71 -0.14
N ALA A 132 9.50 13.08 -0.65
CA ALA A 132 10.64 12.69 0.18
C ALA A 132 11.94 12.76 -0.62
N PRO A 133 13.09 12.97 0.05
CA PRO A 133 14.37 12.95 -0.61
C PRO A 133 14.65 11.59 -1.25
N GLY A 134 15.01 11.64 -2.52
CA GLY A 134 15.37 10.54 -3.39
C GLY A 134 16.86 10.22 -3.39
N TYR A 135 17.26 9.41 -4.36
CA TYR A 135 18.69 9.16 -4.61
C TYR A 135 19.37 10.46 -5.06
N LYS A 136 20.50 10.82 -4.44
CA LYS A 136 21.21 12.11 -4.62
C LYS A 136 20.46 13.36 -4.14
N GLY A 137 19.53 13.22 -3.21
CA GLY A 137 18.87 14.38 -2.56
C GLY A 137 17.79 15.08 -3.39
N LYS A 138 17.52 14.63 -4.63
CA LYS A 138 16.40 15.14 -5.43
C LYS A 138 15.08 14.77 -4.77
N MET A 139 14.18 15.74 -4.61
CA MET A 139 12.85 15.48 -4.06
C MET A 139 12.02 14.64 -5.02
N GLU A 140 11.39 13.59 -4.50
CA GLU A 140 10.59 12.64 -5.26
C GLU A 140 9.20 12.51 -4.67
N ASN A 141 8.19 12.48 -5.53
CA ASN A 141 6.83 12.16 -5.12
C ASN A 141 6.67 10.66 -4.93
N ARG A 142 6.12 10.29 -3.78
CA ARG A 142 5.87 8.91 -3.37
C ARG A 142 4.44 8.77 -2.90
N ARG A 143 3.92 7.55 -2.96
CA ARG A 143 2.57 7.26 -2.48
C ARG A 143 2.47 5.96 -1.69
N PHE A 144 1.60 5.99 -0.70
CA PHE A 144 1.10 4.80 -0.01
C PHE A 144 -0.35 4.55 -0.37
N TYR A 145 -0.68 3.29 -0.62
CA TYR A 145 -2.06 2.83 -0.59
C TYR A 145 -2.38 2.30 0.80
N ILE A 146 -3.33 2.95 1.48
CA ILE A 146 -3.72 2.66 2.87
C ILE A 146 -5.23 2.42 2.98
N LYS A 147 -5.66 1.79 4.07
CA LYS A 147 -7.09 1.61 4.41
C LYS A 147 -7.37 2.27 5.76
N PRO A 148 -7.50 3.62 5.80
CA PRO A 148 -7.52 4.39 7.04
C PRO A 148 -8.74 4.11 7.92
N GLY A 149 -9.88 3.69 7.34
CA GLY A 149 -11.16 3.65 8.04
C GLY A 149 -11.64 5.06 8.43
N GLN A 150 -12.81 5.14 9.08
CA GLN A 150 -13.39 6.45 9.42
C GLN A 150 -12.63 7.17 10.52
N GLN A 151 -12.14 6.44 11.54
CA GLN A 151 -11.45 7.03 12.70
C GLN A 151 -10.14 7.72 12.30
N LEU A 152 -9.24 7.02 11.57
CA LEU A 152 -7.98 7.62 11.12
C LEU A 152 -8.23 8.76 10.14
N LEU A 153 -9.23 8.61 9.27
CA LEU A 153 -9.56 9.64 8.28
C LEU A 153 -10.11 10.91 8.93
N ALA A 154 -10.95 10.78 9.96
CA ALA A 154 -11.42 11.92 10.75
C ALA A 154 -10.26 12.63 11.46
N ALA A 155 -9.35 11.85 12.07
CA ALA A 155 -8.15 12.41 12.72
C ALA A 155 -7.21 13.11 11.72
N LEU A 156 -7.01 12.53 10.53
CA LEU A 156 -6.22 13.14 9.46
C LEU A 156 -6.88 14.41 8.92
N ARG A 157 -8.21 14.45 8.79
CA ARG A 157 -8.96 15.66 8.40
C ARG A 157 -8.84 16.77 9.44
N SER A 158 -8.91 16.43 10.72
CA SER A 158 -8.74 17.43 11.79
C SER A 158 -7.33 18.03 11.78
N LYS A 159 -6.31 17.22 11.45
CA LYS A 159 -4.91 17.65 11.48
C LYS A 159 -4.42 18.32 10.19
N LEU A 160 -4.95 17.89 9.05
CA LEU A 160 -4.58 18.35 7.72
C LEU A 160 -5.84 18.73 6.90
N PRO A 161 -6.66 19.68 7.38
CA PRO A 161 -7.96 19.98 6.78
C PRO A 161 -7.85 20.38 5.30
N GLU A 162 -6.80 21.11 4.94
CA GLU A 162 -6.55 21.59 3.57
C GLU A 162 -5.89 20.55 2.67
N LYS A 163 -5.37 19.43 3.21
CA LYS A 163 -4.67 18.40 2.42
C LYS A 163 -5.47 17.11 2.24
N VAL A 164 -6.53 16.93 3.01
CA VAL A 164 -7.53 15.87 2.78
C VAL A 164 -8.56 16.40 1.80
N VAL A 165 -8.17 16.48 0.53
CA VAL A 165 -8.92 17.23 -0.48
C VAL A 165 -9.67 16.31 -1.42
N ALA A 166 -10.78 16.82 -1.93
CA ALA A 166 -11.40 16.30 -3.15
C ALA A 166 -10.40 16.36 -4.32
N GLU A 167 -10.50 15.34 -5.17
CA GLU A 167 -9.54 14.89 -6.18
C GLU A 167 -9.01 15.99 -7.12
N GLU A 168 -9.81 17.03 -7.36
CA GLU A 168 -9.57 18.08 -8.38
C GLU A 168 -8.66 19.22 -7.92
N LYS A 169 -8.65 19.55 -6.63
CA LYS A 169 -7.80 20.64 -6.09
C LYS A 169 -6.33 20.25 -6.04
N ILE A 170 -6.04 18.99 -5.70
CA ILE A 170 -4.66 18.46 -5.67
C ILE A 170 -4.04 18.48 -7.07
N ILE A 171 -4.84 18.13 -8.10
CA ILE A 171 -4.41 18.20 -9.49
C ILE A 171 -4.05 19.65 -9.87
N LYS A 172 -4.93 20.61 -9.58
CA LYS A 172 -4.70 22.03 -9.90
C LYS A 172 -3.48 22.59 -9.16
N GLU A 173 -3.33 22.32 -7.87
CA GLU A 173 -2.20 22.83 -7.07
C GLU A 173 -0.85 22.24 -7.51
N VAL A 174 -0.81 20.94 -7.83
CA VAL A 174 0.43 20.30 -8.29
C VAL A 174 0.84 20.82 -9.67
N LEU A 175 -0.11 20.95 -10.60
CA LEU A 175 0.15 21.54 -11.93
C LEU A 175 0.68 22.98 -11.81
N LEU A 176 0.04 23.81 -10.97
CA LEU A 176 0.49 25.19 -10.73
C LEU A 176 1.88 25.26 -10.08
N THR A 177 2.23 24.28 -9.24
CA THR A 177 3.55 24.22 -8.57
C THR A 177 4.65 23.77 -9.54
N GLU A 178 4.35 22.81 -10.42
CA GLU A 178 5.27 22.38 -11.48
C GLU A 178 5.54 23.50 -12.49
N GLU A 179 4.51 24.22 -12.95
CA GLU A 179 4.66 25.38 -13.84
C GLU A 179 5.55 26.46 -13.21
N LYS A 180 5.33 26.78 -11.93
CA LYS A 180 6.10 27.81 -11.22
C LYS A 180 7.58 27.44 -11.08
N ASN A 181 7.87 26.16 -10.81
CA ASN A 181 9.23 25.66 -10.72
C ASN A 181 9.94 25.63 -12.09
N GLU A 182 9.23 25.34 -13.18
CA GLU A 182 9.80 25.41 -14.53
C GLU A 182 10.11 26.85 -14.97
N THR A 183 9.29 27.83 -14.59
CA THR A 183 9.57 29.26 -14.86
C THR A 183 10.76 29.80 -14.07
N LEU A 184 11.02 29.31 -12.86
CA LEU A 184 12.16 29.72 -12.02
C LEU A 184 13.51 29.13 -12.47
N ILE A 185 13.49 28.08 -13.30
CA ILE A 185 14.71 27.45 -13.84
C ILE A 185 15.09 28.07 -15.21
N LYS A 186 14.16 28.80 -15.85
CA LYS A 186 14.33 29.40 -17.19
C LYS A 186 14.53 30.92 -17.18
N GLY A 187 14.45 31.58 -16.02
CA GLY A 187 14.75 33.01 -15.84
C GLY A 187 16.05 33.20 -15.09
#